data_AF-A0A9X9A2Q2-F1
#
_entry.id   AF-A0A9X9A2Q2-F1
#
_cell.length_a   1.000
_cell.length_b   1.000
_cell.length_c   1.000
_cell.angle_alpha   90.00
_cell.angle_beta   90.00
_cell.angle_gamma   90.00
#
_symmetry.space_group_name_H-M   'P 1'
#
loop_
_entity.id
_entity.type
_entity.pdbx_description
1 polymer ?
#
loop_
_entity_poly.entity_id
_entity_poly.type
_entity_poly.pdbx_seq_one_letter_code
_entity_poly.pdbx_strand_id
1 'polypeptide(L)'
;MAQGNKAVSYVLGGRLLGLAVVLYSTAANSISLLDMISWGAVGILAQIIVFYLAEWLTPRFNINKSLEEDNQAVGLFLMFLS
;
A
#
# COMPACT_ATOMS: atom_id res chain seq x y z
N MET A 1 8.07 -20.09 18.58
CA MET A 1 8.46 -19.10 17.56
C MET A 1 7.18 -18.68 16.85
N ALA A 2 6.83 -17.39 16.83
CA ALA A 2 5.74 -16.95 15.96
C ALA A 2 6.19 -17.24 14.52
N GLN A 3 5.49 -18.13 13.83
CA GLN A 3 5.76 -18.41 12.42
C GLN A 3 5.47 -17.13 11.65
N GLY A 4 6.47 -16.60 10.93
CA GLY A 4 6.33 -15.33 10.20
C GLY A 4 5.39 -15.49 9.01
N ASN A 5 4.52 -14.51 8.80
CA ASN A 5 3.60 -14.45 7.67
C ASN A 5 4.20 -13.60 6.55
N LYS A 6 4.65 -14.26 5.49
CA LYS A 6 5.30 -13.60 4.37
C LYS A 6 4.30 -12.80 3.54
N ALA A 7 3.05 -13.24 3.43
CA ALA A 7 2.04 -12.50 2.67
C ALA A 7 1.79 -11.12 3.28
N VAL A 8 1.68 -11.04 4.60
CA VAL A 8 1.58 -9.78 5.36
C VAL A 8 2.85 -8.93 5.18
N SER A 9 4.03 -9.55 5.14
CA SER A 9 5.28 -8.81 4.90
C SER A 9 5.32 -8.15 3.51
N TYR A 10 4.78 -8.80 2.47
CA TYR A 10 4.69 -8.22 1.13
C TYR A 10 3.77 -7.00 1.11
N VAL A 11 2.59 -7.10 1.73
CA VAL A 11 1.66 -5.96 1.83
C VAL A 11 2.31 -4.78 2.56
N LEU A 12 2.95 -5.03 3.70
CA LEU A 12 3.62 -3.99 4.45
C LEU A 12 4.78 -3.36 3.65
N GLY A 13 5.59 -4.20 2.99
CA GLY A 13 6.69 -3.75 2.14
C GLY A 13 6.21 -2.89 0.98
N GLY A 14 5.15 -3.30 0.28
CA GLY A 14 4.54 -2.54 -0.82
C GLY A 14 4.08 -1.16 -0.38
N ARG A 15 3.36 -1.08 0.75
CA ARG A 15 2.92 0.21 1.31
C ARG A 15 4.08 1.13 1.66
N LEU A 16 5.14 0.61 2.29
CA LEU A 16 6.32 1.41 2.61
C LEU A 16 7.03 1.91 1.35
N LEU A 17 7.15 1.07 0.33
CA LEU A 17 7.74 1.46 -0.96
C LEU A 17 6.89 2.50 -1.68
N GLY A 18 5.57 2.30 -1.75
CA GLY A 18 4.64 3.28 -2.33
C GLY A 18 4.72 4.63 -1.63
N LEU A 19 4.73 4.64 -0.28
CA LEU A 19 4.92 5.87 0.50
C LEU A 19 6.28 6.52 0.24
N ALA A 20 7.36 5.75 0.16
CA ALA A 20 8.68 6.29 -0.16
C ALA A 20 8.71 6.94 -1.54
N VAL A 21 8.05 6.35 -2.54
CA VAL A 21 7.93 6.92 -3.89
C VAL A 21 7.12 8.22 -3.86
N VAL A 22 5.98 8.25 -3.17
CA VAL A 22 5.18 9.47 -3.01
C VAL A 22 6.01 10.58 -2.36
N LEU A 23 6.64 10.31 -1.21
CA LEU A 23 7.44 11.30 -0.49
C LEU A 23 8.64 11.78 -1.31
N TYR A 24 9.30 10.88 -2.04
CA TYR A 24 10.39 11.26 -2.95
C TYR A 24 9.88 12.17 -4.06
N SER A 25 8.77 11.80 -4.71
CA SER A 25 8.19 12.58 -5.80
C SER A 25 7.79 13.98 -5.35
N THR A 26 7.17 14.10 -4.17
CA THR A 26 6.74 15.41 -3.67
C THR A 26 7.92 16.25 -3.21
N ALA A 27 8.91 15.65 -2.55
CA ALA A 27 10.14 16.35 -2.21
C ALA A 27 10.92 16.83 -3.45
N ALA A 28 10.92 16.06 -4.54
CA ALA A 28 11.65 16.39 -5.76
C ALA A 28 10.96 17.45 -6.64
N ASN A 29 9.62 17.54 -6.59
CA ASN A 29 8.85 18.38 -7.52
C ASN A 29 8.19 19.59 -6.86
N SER A 30 8.17 19.69 -5.53
CA SER A 30 7.54 20.82 -4.84
C SER A 30 8.46 22.03 -4.69
N ILE A 31 7.89 23.20 -4.94
CA ILE A 31 8.60 24.49 -4.86
C ILE A 31 8.64 25.01 -3.41
N SER A 32 7.65 24.63 -2.59
CA SER A 32 7.53 25.06 -1.19
C SER A 32 7.15 23.91 -0.27
N LEU A 33 7.39 24.07 1.03
CA LEU A 33 7.05 23.05 2.03
C LEU A 33 5.53 22.76 2.08
N LEU A 34 4.70 23.80 1.93
CA LEU A 34 3.25 23.66 1.89
C LEU A 34 2.79 22.82 0.69
N ASP A 35 3.37 23.08 -0.48
CA ASP A 35 3.09 22.33 -1.70
C ASP A 35 3.48 20.84 -1.56
N MET A 36 4.65 20.57 -0.94
CA MET A 36 5.11 19.21 -0.65
C MET A 36 4.14 18.46 0.28
N ILE A 37 3.66 19.12 1.33
CA ILE A 37 2.70 18.54 2.28
C ILE A 37 1.36 18.27 1.58
N SER A 38 0.87 19.20 0.77
CA SER A 38 -0.38 19.03 0.02
C SER A 38 -0.31 17.84 -0.94
N TRP A 39 0.72 17.74 -1.77
CA TRP A 39 0.86 16.61 -2.68
C TRP A 39 1.18 15.30 -1.95
N GLY A 40 1.92 15.37 -0.84
CA GLY A 40 2.18 14.20 0.01
C GLY A 40 0.88 13.62 0.56
N ALA A 41 0.00 14.49 1.07
CA ALA A 41 -1.32 14.10 1.55
C ALA A 41 -2.18 13.50 0.43
N VAL A 42 -2.18 14.09 -0.77
CA VAL A 42 -2.89 13.56 -1.95
C VAL A 42 -2.38 12.16 -2.31
N GLY A 43 -1.07 11.94 -2.34
CA GLY A 43 -0.49 10.63 -2.65
C GLY A 43 -0.83 9.56 -1.61
N ILE A 44 -0.80 9.91 -0.32
CA ILE A 44 -1.21 9.00 0.77
C ILE A 44 -2.71 8.67 0.65
N LEU A 45 -3.56 9.67 0.39
CA LEU A 45 -4.99 9.44 0.17
C LEU A 45 -5.25 8.55 -1.04
N ALA A 46 -4.49 8.71 -2.13
CA ALA A 46 -4.59 7.85 -3.30
C ALA A 46 -4.29 6.38 -2.96
N GLN A 47 -3.25 6.10 -2.16
CA GLN A 47 -2.95 4.73 -1.70
C GLN A 47 -4.10 4.12 -0.89
N ILE A 48 -4.70 4.90 0.01
CA ILE A 48 -5.85 4.46 0.81
C ILE A 48 -7.03 4.13 -0.11
N ILE A 49 -7.33 5.01 -1.07
CA ILE A 49 -8.42 4.80 -2.03
C ILE A 49 -8.19 3.54 -2.85
N VAL A 50 -6.98 3.33 -3.36
CA VAL A 50 -6.61 2.15 -4.14
C VAL A 50 -6.77 0.86 -3.32
N PHE A 51 -6.40 0.88 -2.04
CA PHE A 51 -6.61 -0.26 -1.14
C PHE A 51 -8.10 -0.62 -1.01
N TYR A 52 -8.96 0.37 -0.75
CA TYR A 52 -10.41 0.13 -0.67
C TYR A 52 -11.01 -0.30 -2.01
N LEU A 53 -10.50 0.24 -3.11
CA LEU A 53 -10.87 -0.19 -4.46
C LEU A 53 -10.51 -1.66 -4.69
N ALA A 54 -9.34 -2.11 -4.21
CA ALA A 54 -8.94 -3.51 -4.27
C ALA A 54 -9.96 -4.38 -3.53
N GLU A 55 -10.28 -4.03 -2.29
CA GLU A 55 -11.24 -4.75 -1.46
C GLU A 55 -12.64 -4.78 -2.10
N TRP A 56 -13.07 -3.67 -2.69
CA TRP A 56 -14.37 -3.58 -3.39
C TRP A 56 -14.41 -4.39 -4.68
N LEU A 57 -13.33 -4.41 -5.46
CA LEU A 57 -13.22 -5.20 -6.70
C LEU A 57 -13.08 -6.69 -6.44
N THR A 58 -12.72 -7.08 -5.22
CA THR A 58 -12.52 -8.48 -4.85
C THR A 58 -13.48 -8.99 -3.75
N PRO A 59 -14.80 -8.77 -3.90
CA PRO A 59 -15.77 -9.06 -2.86
C PRO A 59 -16.01 -10.57 -2.65
N ARG A 60 -15.57 -11.41 -3.61
CA ARG A 60 -15.71 -12.87 -3.53
C ARG A 60 -14.63 -13.55 -2.68
N PHE A 61 -13.56 -12.84 -2.32
CA PHE A 61 -12.53 -13.39 -1.44
C PHE A 61 -12.23 -12.43 -0.29
N ASN A 62 -12.12 -12.98 0.92
CA ASN A 62 -11.77 -12.18 2.08
C ASN A 62 -10.24 -11.97 2.09
N ILE A 63 -9.80 -10.75 1.76
CA ILE A 63 -8.37 -10.38 1.73
C ILE A 63 -7.71 -10.66 3.08
N ASN A 64 -8.34 -10.25 4.19
CA ASN A 64 -7.78 -10.43 5.53
C ASN A 64 -7.59 -11.91 5.86
N LYS A 65 -8.59 -12.73 5.58
CA LYS A 65 -8.49 -14.19 5.75
C LYS A 65 -7.39 -14.80 4.86
N SER A 66 -7.28 -14.36 3.61
CA SER A 66 -6.24 -14.84 2.70
C SER A 66 -4.84 -14.47 3.18
N LEU A 67 -4.69 -13.28 3.77
CA LEU A 67 -3.44 -12.87 4.40
C LEU A 67 -3.15 -13.69 5.65
N GLU A 68 -4.14 -13.93 6.52
CA GLU A 68 -4.00 -14.80 7.70
C GLU A 68 -3.55 -16.23 7.34
N GLU A 69 -4.04 -16.77 6.23
CA GLU A 69 -3.67 -18.07 5.66
C GLU A 69 -2.32 -18.05 4.91
N ASP A 70 -1.55 -16.96 4.99
CA ASP A 70 -0.24 -16.76 4.34
C ASP A 70 -0.28 -16.94 2.81
N ASN A 71 -1.37 -16.51 2.17
CA ASN A 71 -1.50 -16.54 0.72
C ASN A 71 -0.59 -15.49 0.05
N GLN A 72 0.59 -15.94 -0.33
CA GLN A 72 1.62 -15.10 -0.97
C GLN A 72 1.15 -14.43 -2.25
N ALA A 73 0.26 -15.06 -3.02
CA ALA A 73 -0.23 -14.48 -4.27
C ALA A 73 -1.07 -13.22 -4.00
N VAL A 74 -1.93 -13.27 -2.98
CA VAL A 74 -2.70 -12.11 -2.53
C VAL A 74 -1.77 -11.04 -1.94
N GLY A 75 -0.79 -11.44 -1.12
CA GLY A 75 0.19 -10.52 -0.56
C GLY A 75 1.01 -9.79 -1.63
N LEU A 76 1.48 -10.52 -2.65
CA LEU A 76 2.24 -9.96 -3.77
C LEU A 76 1.37 -9.07 -4.67
N PHE A 77 0.13 -9.47 -4.94
CA PHE A 77 -0.82 -8.64 -5.68
C PHE A 77 -1.04 -7.29 -5.00
N LEU A 78 -1.31 -7.30 -3.70
CA LEU A 78 -1.51 -6.08 -2.90
C LEU A 78 -0.23 -5.25 -2.78
N MET A 79 0.94 -5.89 -2.74
CA MET A 79 2.24 -5.20 -2.73
C MET A 79 2.42 -4.33 -3.98
N PHE A 80 2.13 -4.86 -5.17
CA PHE A 80 2.28 -4.12 -6.42
C PHE A 80 1.17 -3.11 -6.69
N LEU A 81 0.03 -3.28 -6.03
CA LEU A 81 -1.09 -2.34 -6.12
C LEU A 81 -0.88 -1.08 -5.25
N SER A 82 0.02 -1.14 -4.26
CA SER A 82 0.28 -0.09 -3.27
C SER A 82 1.12 1.07 -3.80
#